data_AF-A0A074MKD9-F1
#
_entry.id   AF-A0A074MKD9-F1
#
_cell.length_a   1.000
_cell.length_b   1.000
_cell.length_c   1.000
_cell.angle_alpha   90.00
_cell.angle_beta   90.00
_cell.angle_gamma   90.00
#
_symmetry.space_group_name_H-M   'P 1'
#
loop_
_entity.id
_entity.type
_entity.pdbx_description
1 polymer ?
#
loop_
_entity_poly.entity_id
_entity_poly.type
_entity_poly.pdbx_seq_one_letter_code
_entity_poly.pdbx_strand_id
1 'polypeptide(L)'
;MNNHKESLLTWSIRAAKFHFDSAEDYQDWKRDKRVFFLFRPSQSDDRGETVFADPENSFDDFEISAGDGDLLIYLEDSGPVITARVTIKVALRPGVDDEAIASWALEKGGWFGSTISLGLYDVSLTEDQGGDWELIG
;
A
#
# COMPACT_ATOMS: atom_id res chain seq x y z
N MET A 1 -24.45 18.69 -1.51
CA MET A 1 -23.32 17.93 -0.94
C MET A 1 -23.60 16.48 -1.26
N ASN A 2 -22.82 15.87 -2.16
CA ASN A 2 -22.92 14.44 -2.40
C ASN A 2 -22.24 13.75 -1.22
N ASN A 3 -23.04 13.10 -0.36
CA ASN A 3 -22.51 12.23 0.67
C ASN A 3 -21.98 10.98 -0.05
N HIS A 4 -20.68 10.98 -0.35
CA HIS A 4 -20.02 9.75 -0.79
C HIS A 4 -20.04 8.77 0.37
N LYS A 5 -20.54 7.55 0.11
CA LYS A 5 -20.46 6.46 1.08
C LYS A 5 -19.00 6.07 1.20
N GLU A 6 -18.49 6.06 2.43
CA GLU A 6 -17.17 5.49 2.69
C GLU A 6 -17.24 3.96 2.55
N SER A 7 -16.22 3.42 1.90
CA SER A 7 -16.02 2.00 1.65
C SER A 7 -14.68 1.56 2.24
N LEU A 8 -14.57 0.30 2.60
CA LEU A 8 -13.32 -0.29 3.05
C LEU A 8 -12.63 -0.97 1.85
N LEU A 9 -11.37 -0.64 1.62
CA LEU A 9 -10.51 -1.30 0.64
C LEU A 9 -9.38 -2.01 1.36
N THR A 10 -9.07 -3.23 0.94
CA THR A 10 -7.85 -3.93 1.37
C THR A 10 -6.84 -3.93 0.25
N TRP A 11 -5.64 -3.45 0.53
CA TRP A 11 -4.44 -3.63 -0.29
C TRP A 11 -3.62 -4.81 0.23
N SER A 12 -3.18 -5.70 -0.65
CA SER A 12 -2.33 -6.84 -0.27
C SER A 12 -1.10 -6.95 -1.15
N ILE A 13 0.07 -7.10 -0.54
CA ILE A 13 1.33 -7.45 -1.20
C ILE A 13 1.85 -8.78 -0.70
N ARG A 14 2.19 -9.67 -1.64
CA ARG A 14 2.67 -11.02 -1.30
C ARG A 14 4.13 -11.02 -0.87
N ALA A 15 4.97 -10.27 -1.57
CA ALA A 15 6.37 -10.11 -1.24
C ALA A 15 6.91 -8.77 -1.77
N ALA A 16 7.49 -8.00 -0.86
CA ALA A 16 8.32 -6.85 -1.15
C ALA A 16 9.68 -7.05 -0.48
N LYS A 17 10.74 -7.18 -1.28
CA LYS A 17 12.10 -7.45 -0.81
C LYS A 17 12.91 -6.18 -0.82
N PHE A 18 13.40 -5.78 0.35
CA PHE A 18 14.23 -4.60 0.50
C PHE A 18 15.70 -4.97 0.60
N HIS A 19 16.55 -4.10 0.06
CA HIS A 19 17.99 -4.12 0.27
C HIS A 19 18.42 -2.85 0.99
N PHE A 20 19.22 -3.03 2.03
CA PHE A 20 19.87 -1.94 2.74
C PHE A 20 21.29 -1.78 2.21
N ASP A 21 21.64 -0.56 1.81
CA ASP A 21 23.01 -0.25 1.37
C ASP A 21 23.98 -0.25 2.56
N SER A 22 23.48 -0.03 3.78
CA SER A 22 24.21 -0.02 5.04
C SER A 22 23.81 -1.20 5.92
N ALA A 23 24.81 -2.01 6.32
CA ALA A 23 24.58 -3.10 7.26
C ALA A 23 24.17 -2.60 8.66
N GLU A 24 24.64 -1.41 9.07
CA GLU A 24 24.30 -0.79 10.35
C GLU A 24 22.82 -0.39 10.37
N ASP A 25 22.36 0.25 9.30
CA ASP A 25 20.95 0.64 9.11
C ASP A 25 20.04 -0.58 9.19
N TYR A 26 20.44 -1.70 8.59
CA TYR A 26 19.68 -2.93 8.69
C TYR A 26 19.65 -3.49 10.13
N GLN A 27 20.76 -3.41 10.88
CA GLN A 27 20.75 -3.83 12.29
C GLN A 27 19.85 -2.93 13.13
N ASP A 28 19.83 -1.64 12.87
CA ASP A 28 19.03 -0.67 13.60
C ASP A 28 17.54 -0.82 13.27
N TRP A 29 17.19 -0.95 12.00
CA TRP A 29 15.82 -1.25 11.58
C TRP A 29 15.30 -2.54 12.22
N LYS A 30 16.13 -3.59 12.33
CA LYS A 30 15.74 -4.86 12.96
C LYS A 30 15.35 -4.75 14.43
N ARG A 31 15.68 -3.66 15.14
CA ARG A 31 15.28 -3.46 16.53
C ARG A 31 13.78 -3.25 16.64
N ASP A 32 13.23 -2.38 15.78
CA ASP A 32 11.83 -1.95 15.85
C ASP A 32 10.97 -2.53 14.72
N LYS A 33 11.58 -2.89 13.58
CA LYS A 33 10.97 -3.50 12.37
C LYS A 33 9.72 -2.77 11.87
N ARG A 34 9.74 -1.44 11.95
CA ARG A 34 8.61 -0.61 11.55
C ARG A 34 8.46 -0.62 10.02
N VAL A 35 7.23 -0.79 9.58
CA VAL A 35 6.83 -0.77 8.16
C VAL A 35 5.65 0.17 8.05
N PHE A 36 5.70 1.05 7.06
CA PHE A 36 4.67 2.05 6.82
C PHE A 36 3.96 1.74 5.51
N PHE A 37 2.66 1.96 5.50
CA PHE A 37 1.85 1.91 4.28
C PHE A 37 1.62 3.32 3.78
N LEU A 38 1.77 3.50 2.47
CA LEU A 38 1.47 4.73 1.77
C LEU A 38 0.40 4.46 0.71
N PHE A 39 -0.70 5.21 0.74
CA PHE A 39 -1.72 5.25 -0.29
C PHE A 39 -1.85 6.66 -0.86
N ARG A 40 -1.71 6.76 -2.18
CA ARG A 40 -1.87 8.00 -2.94
C ARG A 40 -2.39 7.68 -4.34
N PRO A 41 -3.71 7.53 -4.53
CA PRO A 41 -4.29 7.10 -5.80
C PRO A 41 -4.01 8.10 -6.93
N SER A 42 -3.71 9.37 -6.62
CA SER A 42 -3.29 10.38 -7.60
C SER A 42 -1.97 10.03 -8.33
N GLN A 43 -1.23 9.02 -7.88
CA GLN A 43 -0.01 8.52 -8.54
C GLN A 43 -0.30 7.44 -9.59
N SER A 44 -1.54 6.94 -9.68
CA SER A 44 -1.93 6.01 -10.75
C SER A 44 -2.00 6.74 -12.10
N ASP A 45 -2.05 5.99 -13.21
CA ASP A 45 -2.04 6.54 -14.56
C ASP A 45 -3.28 7.42 -14.85
N ASP A 46 -4.44 7.01 -14.33
CA ASP A 46 -5.68 7.78 -14.38
C ASP A 46 -5.86 8.71 -13.17
N ARG A 47 -4.84 8.79 -12.30
CA ARG A 47 -4.84 9.53 -11.05
C ARG A 47 -5.97 9.13 -10.10
N GLY A 48 -6.54 7.94 -10.24
CA GLY A 48 -7.65 7.46 -9.43
C GLY A 48 -9.00 8.11 -9.75
N GLU A 49 -9.10 8.90 -10.83
CA GLU A 49 -10.30 9.66 -11.16
C GLU A 49 -11.50 8.78 -11.53
N THR A 50 -11.27 7.54 -11.97
CA THR A 50 -12.35 6.62 -12.33
C THR A 50 -12.99 5.95 -11.11
N VAL A 51 -12.24 5.82 -10.01
CA VAL A 51 -12.63 5.04 -8.82
C VAL A 51 -12.97 5.92 -7.63
N PHE A 52 -12.11 6.88 -7.30
CA PHE A 52 -12.20 7.63 -6.06
C PHE A 52 -12.97 8.93 -6.24
N ALA A 53 -13.70 9.33 -5.21
CA ALA A 53 -14.48 10.56 -5.22
C ALA A 53 -13.58 11.82 -5.26
N ASP A 54 -12.45 11.77 -4.56
CA ASP A 54 -11.49 12.88 -4.45
C ASP A 54 -10.03 12.39 -4.39
N PRO A 55 -9.52 11.77 -5.46
CA PRO A 55 -8.21 11.11 -5.44
C PRO A 55 -7.03 12.06 -5.21
N GLU A 56 -7.16 13.33 -5.58
CA GLU A 56 -6.10 14.33 -5.42
C GLU A 56 -5.85 14.70 -3.96
N ASN A 57 -6.89 14.62 -3.12
CA ASN A 57 -6.81 14.88 -1.69
C ASN A 57 -6.76 13.59 -0.85
N SER A 58 -7.01 12.42 -1.45
CA SER A 58 -6.83 11.12 -0.79
C SER A 58 -5.36 10.81 -0.58
N PHE A 59 -4.96 10.70 0.69
CA PHE A 59 -3.61 10.33 1.09
C PHE A 59 -3.65 9.67 2.46
N ASP A 60 -3.06 8.48 2.57
CA ASP A 60 -2.81 7.82 3.86
C ASP A 60 -1.32 7.46 3.95
N ASP A 61 -0.72 7.77 5.10
CA ASP A 61 0.64 7.39 5.45
C ASP A 61 0.69 7.07 6.94
N PHE A 62 0.85 5.80 7.27
CA PHE A 62 0.83 5.33 8.65
C PHE A 62 1.66 4.05 8.83
N GLU A 63 2.10 3.81 10.07
CA GLU A 63 2.75 2.57 10.46
C GLU A 63 1.74 1.42 10.48
N ILE A 64 2.03 0.33 9.77
CA ILE A 64 1.14 -0.84 9.72
C ILE A 64 1.10 -1.46 11.12
N SER A 65 -0.07 -1.39 11.74
CA SER A 65 -0.35 -1.96 13.04
C SER A 65 -1.41 -3.06 12.94
N ALA A 66 -1.55 -3.87 13.99
CA ALA A 66 -2.58 -4.91 14.05
C ALA A 66 -4.03 -4.38 13.97
N GLY A 67 -4.25 -3.08 14.12
CA GLY A 67 -5.56 -2.45 13.93
C GLY A 67 -5.90 -2.18 12.47
N ASP A 68 -4.89 -2.02 11.62
CA ASP A 68 -5.02 -1.55 10.25
C ASP A 68 -4.72 -2.66 9.23
N GLY A 69 -4.13 -3.78 9.67
CA GLY A 69 -3.74 -4.85 8.78
C GLY A 69 -2.93 -5.98 9.42
N ASP A 70 -2.54 -6.92 8.57
CA ASP A 70 -1.61 -7.99 8.90
C ASP A 70 -0.24 -7.69 8.27
N LEU A 71 0.83 -7.93 9.03
CA LEU A 71 2.20 -7.74 8.59
C LEU A 71 3.03 -8.97 8.96
N LEU A 72 3.68 -9.57 7.95
CA LEU A 72 4.65 -10.63 8.12
C LEU A 72 6.00 -10.16 7.59
N ILE A 73 7.03 -10.32 8.42
CA ILE A 73 8.40 -9.92 8.11
C ILE A 73 9.29 -11.16 8.19
N TYR A 74 9.89 -11.52 7.06
CA TYR A 74 10.94 -12.52 6.98
C TYR A 74 12.30 -11.86 6.82
N LEU A 75 13.28 -12.25 7.63
CA LEU A 75 14.61 -11.65 7.62
C LEU A 75 15.56 -12.52 6.79
N GLU A 76 16.17 -11.92 5.77
CA GLU A 76 17.26 -12.53 5.01
C GLU A 76 18.56 -11.74 5.19
N ASP A 77 19.68 -12.33 4.76
CA ASP A 77 20.99 -11.67 4.81
C ASP A 77 21.03 -10.40 3.95
N SER A 78 20.33 -10.42 2.81
CA SER A 78 20.26 -9.29 1.87
C SER A 78 19.30 -8.16 2.29
N GLY A 79 18.48 -8.39 3.32
CA GLY A 79 17.43 -7.49 3.79
C GLY A 79 16.09 -8.21 4.04
N PRO A 80 15.05 -7.51 4.49
CA PRO A 80 13.76 -8.11 4.82
C PRO A 80 12.90 -8.38 3.58
N VAL A 81 12.09 -9.43 3.67
CA VAL A 81 10.98 -9.69 2.76
C VAL A 81 9.68 -9.45 3.54
N ILE A 82 8.82 -8.59 3.01
CA ILE A 82 7.58 -8.17 3.66
C ILE A 82 6.37 -8.67 2.88
N THR A 83 5.44 -9.27 3.61
CA THR A 83 4.08 -9.54 3.17
C THR A 83 3.15 -8.69 4.02
N ALA A 84 2.24 -7.95 3.39
CA ALA A 84 1.31 -7.08 4.12
C ALA A 84 -0.09 -7.15 3.53
N ARG A 85 -1.09 -6.98 4.39
CA ARG A 85 -2.50 -6.80 4.05
C ARG A 85 -3.01 -5.60 4.85
N VAL A 86 -3.36 -4.50 4.20
CA VAL A 86 -3.71 -3.22 4.84
C VAL A 86 -5.11 -2.81 4.43
N THR A 87 -5.96 -2.47 5.41
CA THR A 87 -7.32 -1.98 5.17
C THR A 87 -7.39 -0.48 5.37
N ILE A 88 -7.90 0.24 4.38
CA ILE A 88 -8.14 1.67 4.44
C ILE A 88 -9.61 2.00 4.20
N LYS A 89 -10.00 3.20 4.61
CA LYS A 89 -11.34 3.73 4.42
C LYS A 89 -11.31 4.86 3.41
N VAL A 90 -12.06 4.72 2.32
CA VAL A 90 -12.03 5.66 1.20
C VAL A 90 -13.43 6.01 0.72
N ALA A 91 -13.58 7.20 0.13
CA ALA A 91 -14.79 7.59 -0.56
C ALA A 91 -14.71 7.16 -2.03
N LEU A 92 -15.59 6.25 -2.45
CA LEU A 92 -15.68 5.80 -3.84
C LEU A 92 -16.72 6.61 -4.64
N ARG A 93 -16.56 6.59 -5.96
CA ARG A 93 -17.58 7.11 -6.88
C ARG A 93 -18.82 6.21 -6.89
N PRO A 94 -20.01 6.77 -7.18
CA PRO A 94 -21.23 5.98 -7.30
C PRO A 94 -21.08 4.89 -8.37
N GLY A 95 -21.44 3.65 -8.04
CA GLY A 95 -21.42 2.53 -8.97
C GLY A 95 -20.07 1.80 -9.11
N VAL A 96 -19.06 2.18 -8.33
CA VAL A 96 -17.80 1.41 -8.24
C VAL A 96 -18.03 0.13 -7.43
N ASP A 97 -17.68 -1.00 -8.02
CA ASP A 97 -17.72 -2.34 -7.45
C ASP A 97 -16.32 -3.00 -7.49
N ASP A 98 -16.25 -4.26 -7.07
CA ASP A 98 -15.00 -5.03 -6.99
C ASP A 98 -14.29 -5.12 -8.36
N GLU A 99 -15.05 -5.24 -9.46
CA GLU A 99 -14.51 -5.34 -10.81
C GLU A 99 -13.86 -4.01 -11.23
N ALA A 100 -14.50 -2.88 -10.93
CA ALA A 100 -13.93 -1.57 -11.17
C ALA A 100 -12.64 -1.33 -10.37
N ILE A 101 -12.59 -1.76 -9.10
CA ILE A 101 -11.38 -1.68 -8.27
C ILE A 101 -10.26 -2.54 -8.84
N ALA A 102 -10.54 -3.79 -9.20
CA ALA A 102 -9.56 -4.70 -9.76
C ALA A 102 -9.03 -4.20 -11.12
N SER A 103 -9.89 -3.69 -11.99
CA SER A 103 -9.49 -3.10 -13.28
C SER A 103 -8.65 -1.85 -13.09
N TRP A 104 -8.99 -0.97 -12.14
CA TRP A 104 -8.15 0.19 -11.81
C TRP A 104 -6.76 -0.22 -11.31
N ALA A 105 -6.70 -1.19 -10.39
CA ALA A 105 -5.43 -1.72 -9.87
C ALA A 105 -4.54 -2.25 -10.99
N LEU A 106 -5.10 -3.08 -11.89
CA LEU A 106 -4.35 -3.77 -12.93
C LEU A 106 -4.04 -2.90 -14.16
N GLU A 107 -5.02 -2.13 -14.64
CA GLU A 107 -4.96 -1.45 -15.95
C GLU A 107 -4.63 0.04 -15.85
N LYS A 108 -4.82 0.66 -14.68
CA LYS A 108 -4.60 2.10 -14.48
C LYS A 108 -3.43 2.39 -13.56
N GLY A 109 -2.59 1.40 -13.28
CA GLY A 109 -1.46 1.55 -12.37
C GLY A 109 -1.89 1.81 -10.92
N GLY A 110 -3.10 1.38 -10.51
CA GLY A 110 -3.55 1.55 -9.14
C GLY A 110 -2.67 0.84 -8.10
N TRP A 111 -1.92 -0.17 -8.54
CA TRP A 111 -0.86 -0.78 -7.73
C TRP A 111 0.30 0.18 -7.42
N PHE A 112 0.67 1.10 -8.32
CA PHE A 112 1.65 2.17 -8.05
C PHE A 112 1.10 3.26 -7.13
N GLY A 113 -0.22 3.36 -7.03
CA GLY A 113 -0.89 4.24 -6.08
C GLY A 113 -0.68 3.83 -4.63
N SER A 114 0.02 2.74 -4.35
CA SER A 114 0.39 2.33 -3.00
C SER A 114 1.73 1.64 -2.93
N THR A 115 2.36 1.75 -1.78
CA THR A 115 3.57 1.00 -1.50
C THR A 115 3.76 0.86 0.01
N ILE A 116 4.79 0.13 0.38
CA ILE A 116 5.29 0.10 1.75
C ILE A 116 6.68 0.72 1.82
N SER A 117 6.98 1.37 2.93
CA SER A 117 8.31 1.92 3.20
C SER A 117 8.85 1.41 4.54
N LEU A 118 10.17 1.43 4.68
CA LEU A 118 10.84 1.11 5.94
C LEU A 118 11.10 2.37 6.78
N GLY A 119 10.42 3.47 6.49
CA GLY A 119 10.58 4.75 7.18
C GLY A 119 11.75 5.56 6.63
N LEU A 120 12.67 5.97 7.52
CA LEU A 120 13.77 6.89 7.18
C LEU A 120 15.03 6.21 6.62
N TYR A 121 15.04 4.88 6.55
CA TYR A 121 16.21 4.15 6.05
C TYR A 121 16.28 4.24 4.54
N ASP A 122 17.50 4.45 4.01
CA ASP A 122 17.76 4.42 2.58
C ASP A 122 17.81 2.97 2.12
N VAL A 123 16.72 2.52 1.51
CA VAL A 123 16.53 1.13 1.09
C VAL A 123 16.01 1.09 -0.34
N SER A 124 16.52 0.13 -1.10
CA SER A 124 16.01 -0.15 -2.43
C SER A 124 15.03 -1.32 -2.41
N LEU A 125 13.93 -1.19 -3.14
CA LEU A 125 13.02 -2.30 -3.39
C LEU A 125 13.58 -3.13 -4.54
N THR A 126 13.96 -4.37 -4.24
CA THR A 126 14.64 -5.29 -5.18
C THR A 126 13.71 -6.33 -5.78
N GLU A 127 12.60 -6.62 -5.11
CA GLU A 127 11.48 -7.39 -5.63
C GLU A 127 10.19 -6.74 -5.15
N ASP A 128 9.25 -6.54 -6.06
CA ASP A 128 7.92 -6.04 -5.79
C ASP A 128 6.93 -6.93 -6.56
N GLN A 129 6.19 -7.77 -5.85
CA GLN A 129 5.15 -8.60 -6.47
C GLN A 129 3.86 -7.82 -6.73
N GLY A 130 3.92 -6.48 -6.70
CA GLY A 130 2.79 -5.59 -6.89
C GLY A 130 1.87 -5.59 -5.68
N GLY A 131 0.71 -4.95 -5.85
CA GLY A 131 -0.31 -4.87 -4.83
C GLY A 131 -1.69 -5.10 -5.40
N ASP A 132 -2.41 -6.06 -4.82
CA ASP A 132 -3.78 -6.39 -5.17
C ASP A 132 -4.75 -5.56 -4.31
N TRP A 133 -5.85 -5.12 -4.92
CA TRP A 133 -6.91 -4.38 -4.23
C TRP A 133 -8.22 -5.16 -4.20
N GLU A 134 -8.86 -5.16 -3.04
CA GLU A 134 -10.15 -5.82 -2.80
C GLU A 134 -11.10 -4.84 -2.10
N LEU A 135 -12.34 -4.74 -2.57
CA LEU A 135 -13.40 -4.02 -1.85
C LEU A 135 -13.98 -4.92 -0.76
N ILE A 136 -14.19 -4.35 0.42
CA ILE A 136 -14.77 -5.05 1.57
C ILE A 136 -16.19 -4.51 1.78
N GLY A 137 -17.18 -5.39 1.62
CA GLY A 137 -18.61 -5.09 1.69
C GLY A 137 -19.17 -4.92 3.11
#